data_AF-A0A284QXK0-F1
#
_entry.id   AF-A0A284QXK0-F1
#
_cell.length_a   1.000
_cell.length_b   1.000
_cell.length_c   1.000
_cell.angle_alpha   90.00
_cell.angle_beta   90.00
_cell.angle_gamma   90.00
#
_symmetry.space_group_name_H-M   'P 1'
#
loop_
_entity.id
_entity.type
_entity.pdbx_description
1 polymer ?
#
loop_
_entity_poly.entity_id
_entity_poly.type
_entity_poly.pdbx_seq_one_letter_code
_entity_poly.pdbx_strand_id
1 'polypeptide(L)'
;MADPVTPLSAAKNASSAFPGSVVLARNASGHTSLASASVCTQACVQAYFHNGTLPSDGTVCEVESELFPTSSNATGSQRRSFWGRK
;
A
#
# COMPACT_ATOMS: atom_id res chain seq x y z
N MET A 1 7.56 4.13 4.55
CA MET A 1 6.33 3.87 5.34
C MET A 1 6.34 4.69 6.64
N ALA A 2 5.27 5.41 6.93
CA ALA A 2 5.18 6.25 8.13
C ALA A 2 3.72 6.35 8.60
N ASP A 3 3.31 5.40 9.44
CA ASP A 3 2.05 5.47 10.19
C ASP A 3 2.34 6.05 11.59
N PRO A 4 1.82 7.24 11.92
CA PRO A 4 2.10 7.90 13.20
C PRO A 4 1.36 7.29 14.40
N VAL A 5 0.33 6.45 14.16
CA VAL A 5 -0.49 5.85 15.22
C VAL A 5 -0.12 4.37 15.42
N THR A 6 0.04 3.63 14.32
CA THR A 6 0.35 2.19 14.33
C THR A 6 1.57 1.88 13.47
N PRO A 7 2.80 2.11 13.96
CA PRO A 7 4.02 1.95 13.17
C PRO A 7 4.29 0.50 12.76
N LEU A 8 5.09 0.26 11.71
CA LEU A 8 5.39 -1.10 11.23
C LEU A 8 6.00 -1.99 12.33
N SER A 9 6.81 -1.43 13.22
CA SER A 9 7.36 -2.18 14.36
C SER A 9 6.26 -2.78 15.23
N ALA A 10 5.16 -2.05 15.46
CA ALA A 10 4.00 -2.57 16.17
C ALA A 10 3.27 -3.66 15.39
N ALA A 11 3.14 -3.52 14.06
CA ALA A 11 2.56 -4.57 13.21
C ALA A 11 3.38 -5.88 13.24
N LYS A 12 4.72 -5.77 13.21
CA LYS A 12 5.63 -6.92 13.36
C LYS A 12 5.50 -7.55 14.75
N ASN A 13 5.43 -6.75 15.80
CA ASN A 13 5.22 -7.25 17.15
C ASN A 13 3.87 -7.98 17.28
N ALA A 14 2.79 -7.43 16.73
CA ALA A 14 1.48 -8.08 16.70
C ALA A 14 1.54 -9.43 15.97
N SER A 15 2.14 -9.49 14.78
CA SER A 15 2.30 -10.73 14.00
C SER A 15 3.04 -11.83 14.78
N SER A 16 4.03 -11.47 15.61
CA SER A 16 4.74 -12.44 16.47
C SER A 16 3.83 -13.20 17.45
N ALA A 17 2.68 -12.62 17.83
CA ALA A 17 1.70 -13.25 18.71
C ALA A 17 0.72 -14.18 17.97
N PHE A 18 0.72 -14.19 16.63
CA PHE A 18 -0.17 -14.99 15.79
C PHE A 18 0.65 -15.91 14.88
N PRO A 19 0.99 -17.14 15.32
CA PRO A 19 1.74 -18.10 14.51
C PRO A 19 1.08 -18.37 13.16
N GLY A 20 1.88 -18.34 12.09
CA GLY A 20 1.40 -18.49 10.72
C GLY A 20 0.88 -17.20 10.07
N SER A 21 0.82 -16.08 10.79
CA SER A 21 0.58 -14.76 10.19
C SER A 21 1.83 -14.20 9.50
N VAL A 22 1.63 -13.27 8.56
CA VAL A 22 2.69 -12.48 7.92
C VAL A 22 2.29 -11.01 7.90
N VAL A 23 3.29 -10.12 7.84
CA VAL A 23 3.05 -8.67 7.72
C VAL A 23 3.10 -8.26 6.26
N LEU A 24 1.99 -7.73 5.75
CA LEU A 24 1.98 -6.99 4.48
C LEU A 24 2.35 -5.53 4.76
N ALA A 25 3.55 -5.12 4.37
CA ALA A 25 3.96 -3.73 4.53
C ALA A 25 3.48 -2.88 3.34
N ARG A 26 3.02 -1.67 3.63
CA ARG A 26 2.63 -0.69 2.62
C ARG A 26 3.56 0.50 2.68
N ASN A 27 4.20 0.84 1.57
CA ASN A 27 5.08 2.00 1.50
C ASN A 27 4.29 3.29 1.24
N ALA A 28 3.67 3.81 2.31
CA ALA A 28 2.94 5.06 2.29
C ALA A 28 3.16 5.84 3.59
N SER A 29 2.88 7.14 3.55
CA SER A 29 2.76 7.98 4.73
C SER A 29 1.28 8.21 5.03
N GLY A 30 0.89 8.12 6.30
CA GLY A 30 -0.49 8.26 6.76
C GLY A 30 -0.93 7.12 7.66
N HIS A 31 -2.16 7.19 8.17
CA HIS A 31 -2.74 6.16 9.03
C HIS A 31 -3.85 5.40 8.32
N THR A 32 -3.84 4.07 8.52
CA THR A 32 -4.65 3.07 7.82
C THR A 32 -4.27 2.86 6.35
N SER A 33 -4.96 1.92 5.68
CA SER A 33 -4.62 1.43 4.34
C SER A 33 -5.69 1.70 3.28
N LEU A 34 -6.77 2.43 3.56
CA LEU A 34 -7.86 2.60 2.60
C LEU A 34 -7.73 3.83 1.69
N ALA A 35 -7.24 4.95 2.23
CA ALA A 35 -7.34 6.25 1.55
C ALA A 35 -6.38 6.40 0.36
N SER A 36 -5.17 5.83 0.45
CA SER A 36 -4.26 5.78 -0.70
C SER A 36 -4.55 4.50 -1.48
N ALA A 37 -4.53 4.53 -2.82
CA ALA A 37 -4.72 3.33 -3.64
C ALA A 37 -3.41 2.55 -3.82
N SER A 38 -3.50 1.22 -3.85
CA SER A 38 -2.37 0.32 -4.16
C SER A 38 -2.95 -0.98 -4.73
N VAL A 39 -2.70 -1.25 -6.01
CA VAL A 39 -3.18 -2.48 -6.65
C VAL A 39 -2.56 -3.71 -5.99
N CYS A 40 -1.26 -3.62 -5.65
CA CYS A 40 -0.55 -4.67 -4.91
C CYS A 40 -1.22 -5.00 -3.57
N THR A 41 -1.55 -3.98 -2.78
CA THR A 41 -2.19 -4.18 -1.47
C THR A 41 -3.57 -4.81 -1.63
N GLN A 42 -4.37 -4.30 -2.58
CA GLN A 42 -5.72 -4.81 -2.85
C GLN A 42 -5.69 -6.27 -3.31
N ALA A 43 -4.75 -6.64 -4.18
CA ALA A 43 -4.60 -8.01 -4.66
C ALA A 43 -4.24 -8.98 -3.52
N CYS A 44 -3.33 -8.60 -2.62
CA CYS A 44 -2.97 -9.42 -1.46
C CYS A 44 -4.16 -9.61 -0.50
N VAL A 45 -4.89 -8.53 -0.23
CA VAL A 45 -6.09 -8.56 0.62
C VAL A 45 -7.16 -9.45 -0.01
N GLN A 46 -7.42 -9.31 -1.31
CA GLN A 46 -8.38 -10.15 -2.03
C GLN A 46 -7.99 -11.62 -2.01
N ALA A 47 -6.72 -11.96 -2.27
CA ALA A 47 -6.24 -13.33 -2.23
C ALA A 47 -6.44 -13.96 -0.84
N TYR A 48 -6.09 -13.24 0.22
CA TYR A 48 -6.29 -13.70 1.59
C TYR A 48 -7.77 -14.00 1.89
N PHE A 49 -8.68 -13.08 1.56
CA PHE A 49 -10.10 -13.28 1.80
C PHE A 49 -10.76 -14.29 0.86
N HIS A 50 -10.21 -14.50 -0.34
CA HIS A 50 -10.76 -15.42 -1.32
C HIS A 50 -10.38 -16.88 -1.03
N ASN A 51 -9.11 -17.15 -0.71
CA ASN A 51 -8.61 -18.52 -0.57
C ASN A 51 -7.56 -18.70 0.54
N GLY A 52 -7.38 -17.71 1.41
CA GLY A 52 -6.40 -17.78 2.50
C GLY A 52 -4.94 -17.65 2.06
N THR A 53 -4.65 -17.31 0.81
CA THR A 53 -3.27 -17.11 0.35
C THR A 53 -2.65 -15.91 1.04
N LEU A 54 -1.52 -16.15 1.72
CA LEU A 54 -0.71 -15.12 2.33
C LEU A 54 0.37 -14.63 1.37
N PRO A 55 0.78 -13.36 1.43
CA PRO A 55 1.95 -12.87 0.71
C PRO A 55 3.23 -13.52 1.27
N SER A 56 4.32 -13.48 0.50
CA SER A 56 5.64 -13.86 1.00
C SER A 56 6.05 -12.97 2.18
N ASP A 57 6.81 -13.52 3.12
CA ASP A 57 7.36 -12.71 4.22
C ASP A 57 8.22 -11.55 3.69
N GLY A 58 8.07 -10.38 4.32
CA GLY A 58 8.74 -9.16 3.89
C GLY A 58 8.16 -8.48 2.64
N THR A 59 6.99 -8.91 2.14
CA THR A 59 6.33 -8.23 1.02
C THR A 59 6.03 -6.77 1.35
N VAL A 60 6.44 -5.87 0.44
CA VAL A 60 6.17 -4.43 0.49
C VAL A 60 5.39 -4.02 -0.76
N CYS A 61 4.25 -3.34 -0.57
CA CYS A 61 3.46 -2.78 -1.65
C CYS A 61 3.63 -1.25 -1.74
N GLU A 62 3.91 -0.76 -2.95
CA GLU A 62 3.91 0.67 -3.27
C GLU A 62 2.49 1.22 -3.49
N VAL A 63 2.36 2.54 -3.47
CA VAL A 63 1.09 3.24 -3.73
C VAL A 63 1.08 3.87 -5.11
N GLU A 64 -0.11 3.95 -5.72
CA GLU A 64 -0.27 4.56 -7.05
C GLU A 64 -0.04 6.08 -7.02
N SER A 65 -0.38 6.70 -5.88
CA SER A 65 -0.18 8.12 -5.65
C SER A 65 -0.10 8.42 -4.15
N GLU A 66 0.79 9.33 -3.79
CA GLU A 66 0.83 9.92 -2.45
C GLU A 66 -0.38 10.84 -2.24
N LEU A 67 -1.00 10.75 -1.06
CA LEU A 67 -2.09 11.65 -0.68
C LEU A 67 -1.59 13.09 -0.46
N PHE A 68 -0.32 13.23 -0.06
CA PHE A 68 0.33 14.52 0.21
C PHE A 68 1.61 14.60 -0.62
N PRO A 69 1.51 14.87 -1.93
CA PRO A 69 2.69 14.97 -2.78
C PRO A 69 3.55 16.14 -2.31
N THR A 70 4.84 15.88 -2.09
CA THR A 70 5.81 16.97 -1.96
C THR A 70 5.90 17.71 -3.29
N SER A 71 6.03 19.04 -3.25
CA SER A 71 5.98 19.92 -4.43
C SER A 71 7.04 19.61 -5.51
N SER A 72 8.00 18.74 -5.22
CA SER A 72 9.03 18.25 -6.15
C SER A 72 8.54 17.16 -7.12
N ASN A 73 7.41 16.51 -6.88
CA ASN A 73 6.90 15.43 -7.74
C ASN A 73 5.58 15.79 -8.47
N ALA A 74 5.23 17.08 -8.51
CA ALA A 74 4.07 17.60 -9.24
C ALA A 74 4.23 17.56 -10.78
N THR A 75 5.29 16.96 -11.30
CA THR A 75 5.54 16.76 -12.74
C THR A 75 5.21 15.33 -13.16
N GLY A 76 4.02 14.86 -12.80
CA GLY A 76 3.45 13.58 -13.24
C GLY A 76 1.97 13.67 -13.59
N SER A 77 1.42 14.88 -13.81
CA SER A 77 0.10 14.99 -14.42
C SER A 77 0.20 14.49 -15.86
N GLN A 78 -0.18 13.24 -16.05
CA GLN A 78 -0.38 12.62 -17.35
C GLN A 78 -1.36 13.52 -18.12
N ARG A 79 -0.82 14.43 -18.94
CA ARG A 79 -1.59 15.20 -19.92
C ARG A 79 -2.19 14.19 -20.88
N ARG A 80 -3.36 13.64 -20.54
CA ARG A 80 -4.20 12.96 -21.52
C ARG A 80 -4.71 14.06 -22.45
N SER A 81 -3.96 14.30 -23.51
CA SER A 81 -4.40 15.05 -24.68
C SER A 81 -5.67 14.38 -25.18
N PHE A 82 -6.83 14.86 -24.72
CA PHE A 82 -8.14 14.33 -25.10
C PHE A 82 -8.54 14.71 -26.53
N TRP A 83 -7.75 15.55 -27.19
CA TRP A 83 -7.93 15.88 -28.60
C TRP A 83 -6.78 15.36 -29.44
N GLY A 84 -7.08 14.36 -30.28
CA GLY A 84 -6.12 13.77 -31.20
C GLY A 84 -6.38 12.31 -31.57
N ARG A 85 -7.63 11.89 -31.74
CA ARG A 85 -7.96 10.72 -32.58
C ARG A 85 -9.08 11.12 -33.52
N LYS A 86 -8.86 10.76 -34.78
CA LYS A 86 -9.54 11.18 -36.00
C LYS A 86 -11.07 11.16 -35.90
#